data_AF-A0A1B8C1M0-F1
#
_entry.id   AF-A0A1B8C1M0-F1
#
_cell.length_a   1.000
_cell.length_b   1.000
_cell.length_c   1.000
_cell.angle_alpha   90.00
_cell.angle_beta   90.00
_cell.angle_gamma   90.00
#
_symmetry.space_group_name_H-M   'P 1'
#
loop_
_entity.id
_entity.type
_entity.pdbx_description
1 polymer ?
#
loop_
_entity_poly.entity_id
_entity_poly.type
_entity_poly.pdbx_seq_one_letter_code
_entity_poly.pdbx_strand_id
1 'polypeptide(L)'
;MEAAFRRAEEKERQEIKEADEHREPNPWLRRMPDEDEPELQTVCKAFDWMIREAQYITVQEVVGQAALFEVHRKEVTQEARMPFDSWMDITTVRSYTQIWRQLLCYVFRAEGEEPEDQLAYQLTERQKISMRGLQAVVQEFQSWKNEQSLVVSGVGGGWVGHGPRRGGD
;
A
#
# COMPACT_ATOMS: atom_id res chain seq x y z
N MET A 1 11.80 -8.76 -37.52
CA MET A 1 12.09 -8.69 -36.08
C MET A 1 10.86 -8.25 -35.30
N GLU A 2 10.23 -7.12 -35.65
CA GLU A 2 8.96 -6.62 -35.08
C GLU A 2 7.79 -7.63 -35.08
N ALA A 3 7.58 -8.36 -36.20
CA ALA A 3 6.48 -9.31 -36.31
C ALA A 3 6.64 -10.55 -35.40
N ALA A 4 7.89 -10.90 -35.04
CA ALA A 4 8.15 -11.98 -34.10
C ALA A 4 7.88 -11.54 -32.65
N PHE A 5 8.17 -10.27 -32.34
CA PHE A 5 7.92 -9.67 -31.03
C PHE A 5 6.42 -9.55 -30.76
N ARG A 6 5.63 -9.05 -31.73
CA ARG A 6 4.17 -8.98 -31.60
C ARG A 6 3.52 -10.35 -31.39
N ARG A 7 3.98 -11.38 -32.13
CA ARG A 7 3.47 -12.75 -31.94
C ARG A 7 3.83 -13.33 -30.56
N ALA A 8 4.98 -12.96 -30.01
CA ALA A 8 5.37 -13.38 -28.66
C ALA A 8 4.48 -12.70 -27.60
N GLU A 9 4.26 -11.38 -27.70
CA GLU A 9 3.37 -10.65 -26.79
C GLU A 9 1.91 -11.12 -26.87
N GLU A 10 1.43 -11.44 -28.07
CA GLU A 10 0.05 -11.90 -28.29
C GLU A 10 -0.15 -13.31 -27.71
N LYS A 11 0.87 -14.17 -27.84
CA LYS A 11 0.89 -15.51 -27.26
C LYS A 11 0.99 -15.45 -25.73
N GLU A 12 1.83 -14.58 -25.18
CA GLU A 12 1.91 -14.34 -23.74
C GLU A 12 0.60 -13.79 -23.19
N ARG A 13 -0.05 -12.84 -23.89
CA ARG A 13 -1.40 -12.36 -23.53
C ARG A 13 -2.45 -13.45 -23.58
N GLN A 14 -2.39 -14.36 -24.55
CA GLN A 14 -3.31 -15.49 -24.65
C GLN A 14 -3.09 -16.49 -23.53
N GLU A 15 -1.84 -16.85 -23.24
CA GLU A 15 -1.46 -17.74 -22.13
C GLU A 15 -1.89 -17.17 -20.78
N ILE A 16 -1.72 -15.85 -20.56
CA ILE A 16 -2.24 -15.17 -19.37
C ILE A 16 -3.77 -15.25 -19.31
N LYS A 17 -4.47 -15.05 -20.43
CA LYS A 17 -5.94 -15.11 -20.49
C LYS A 17 -6.48 -16.51 -20.16
N GLU A 18 -5.94 -17.56 -20.77
CA GLU A 18 -6.36 -18.95 -20.52
C GLU A 18 -6.06 -19.38 -19.08
N ALA A 19 -4.94 -18.93 -18.50
CA ALA A 19 -4.60 -19.21 -17.11
C ALA A 19 -5.55 -18.52 -16.11
N ASP A 20 -6.06 -17.33 -16.44
CA ASP A 20 -6.98 -16.53 -15.61
C ASP A 20 -8.44 -17.01 -15.74
N GLU A 21 -8.84 -17.58 -16.89
CA GLU A 21 -10.19 -18.10 -17.14
C GLU A 21 -10.51 -19.39 -16.35
N HIS A 22 -9.49 -20.17 -16.00
CA HIS A 22 -9.66 -21.46 -15.32
C HIS A 22 -9.29 -21.45 -13.83
N ARG A 23 -8.85 -20.31 -13.30
CA ARG A 23 -8.48 -20.18 -11.90
C ARG A 23 -9.49 -19.24 -11.24
N GLU A 24 -10.36 -19.78 -10.39
CA GLU A 24 -11.11 -18.91 -9.49
C GLU A 24 -10.10 -17.98 -8.79
N PRO A 25 -10.38 -16.66 -8.71
CA PRO A 25 -9.47 -15.73 -8.06
C PRO A 25 -9.14 -16.29 -6.69
N ASN A 26 -7.85 -16.54 -6.46
CA ASN A 26 -7.38 -17.15 -5.21
C ASN A 26 -8.15 -16.51 -4.04
N PRO A 27 -8.84 -17.26 -3.17
CA PRO A 27 -9.62 -16.71 -2.06
C PRO A 27 -8.85 -15.64 -1.25
N TRP A 28 -7.53 -15.77 -1.18
CA TRP A 28 -6.60 -14.82 -0.57
C TRP A 28 -6.57 -13.42 -1.23
N LEU A 29 -6.87 -13.30 -2.53
CA LEU A 29 -6.94 -12.02 -3.26
C LEU A 29 -8.09 -11.12 -2.80
N ARG A 30 -9.10 -11.66 -2.11
CA ARG A 30 -10.26 -10.88 -1.66
C ARG A 30 -10.21 -10.53 -0.17
N ARG A 31 -9.26 -11.09 0.58
CA ARG A 31 -9.20 -10.97 2.04
C ARG A 31 -8.45 -9.69 2.44
N MET A 32 -9.15 -8.78 3.10
CA MET A 32 -8.53 -7.64 3.79
C MET A 32 -7.78 -8.13 5.04
N PRO A 33 -6.89 -7.33 5.65
CA PRO A 33 -6.28 -7.68 6.92
C PRO A 33 -7.33 -7.90 8.00
N ASP A 34 -7.15 -8.95 8.81
CA ASP A 34 -7.95 -9.15 10.02
C ASP A 34 -7.24 -8.56 11.25
N GLU A 35 -7.84 -8.65 12.44
CA GLU A 35 -7.28 -8.10 13.70
C GLU A 35 -5.95 -8.77 14.11
N ASP A 36 -5.72 -10.00 13.67
CA ASP A 36 -4.50 -10.76 13.94
C ASP A 36 -3.34 -10.40 12.99
N GLU A 37 -3.54 -9.46 12.05
CA GLU A 37 -2.55 -9.04 11.05
C GLU A 37 -2.18 -7.55 11.19
N PRO A 38 -1.63 -7.10 12.33
CA PRO A 38 -1.41 -5.67 12.64
C PRO A 38 -0.39 -5.01 11.69
N GLU A 39 0.59 -5.76 11.19
CA GLU A 39 1.54 -5.30 10.18
C GLU A 39 0.81 -4.96 8.88
N LEU A 40 -0.05 -5.86 8.40
CA LEU A 40 -0.82 -5.69 7.16
C LEU A 40 -1.83 -4.53 7.28
N GLN A 41 -2.48 -4.39 8.44
CA GLN A 41 -3.34 -3.23 8.73
C GLN A 41 -2.56 -1.91 8.61
N THR A 42 -1.32 -1.90 9.09
CA THR A 42 -0.46 -0.73 9.05
C THR A 42 -0.02 -0.39 7.64
N VAL A 43 0.35 -1.39 6.84
CA VAL A 43 0.63 -1.21 5.40
C VAL A 43 -0.58 -0.65 4.67
N CYS A 44 -1.77 -1.22 4.88
CA CYS A 44 -3.01 -0.74 4.26
C CYS A 44 -3.33 0.71 4.65
N LYS A 45 -3.15 1.07 5.92
CA LYS A 45 -3.37 2.43 6.40
C LYS A 45 -2.35 3.40 5.82
N ALA A 46 -1.08 3.03 5.77
CA ALA A 46 -0.04 3.83 5.13
C ALA A 46 -0.33 4.04 3.63
N PHE A 47 -0.82 3.01 2.95
CA PHE A 47 -1.26 3.10 1.55
C PHE A 47 -2.44 4.06 1.37
N ASP A 48 -3.46 4.00 2.23
CA ASP A 48 -4.58 4.95 2.19
C ASP A 48 -4.11 6.41 2.36
N TRP A 49 -3.14 6.66 3.23
CA TRP A 49 -2.50 7.98 3.37
C TRP A 49 -1.76 8.40 2.11
N MET A 50 -0.97 7.50 1.52
CA MET A 50 -0.24 7.77 0.28
C MET A 50 -1.18 8.12 -0.87
N ILE A 51 -2.31 7.40 -1.01
CA ILE A 51 -3.31 7.70 -2.05
C ILE A 51 -3.93 9.09 -1.82
N ARG A 52 -4.30 9.43 -0.58
CA ARG A 52 -4.84 10.77 -0.27
C ARG A 52 -3.86 11.89 -0.61
N GLU A 53 -2.58 11.70 -0.26
CA GLU A 53 -1.53 12.68 -0.55
C GLU A 53 -1.29 12.81 -2.06
N ALA A 54 -1.24 11.69 -2.78
CA ALA A 54 -1.12 11.70 -4.24
C ALA A 54 -2.30 12.42 -4.92
N GLN A 55 -3.52 12.24 -4.42
CA GLN A 55 -4.68 12.97 -4.91
C GLN A 55 -4.61 14.46 -4.62
N TYR A 56 -4.13 14.85 -3.45
CA TYR A 56 -3.95 16.25 -3.10
C TYR A 56 -2.90 16.93 -4.00
N ILE A 57 -1.74 16.31 -4.20
CA ILE A 57 -0.64 16.87 -4.99
C ILE A 57 -1.00 17.02 -6.47
N THR A 58 -1.90 16.18 -6.99
CA THR A 58 -2.29 16.20 -8.40
C THR A 58 -3.37 17.24 -8.73
N VAL A 59 -3.91 17.97 -7.75
CA VAL A 59 -4.85 19.07 -7.99
C VAL A 59 -4.12 20.24 -8.66
N GLN A 60 -4.73 20.82 -9.71
CA GLN A 60 -4.11 21.85 -10.55
C GLN A 60 -3.65 23.12 -9.80
N GLU A 61 -4.20 23.38 -8.61
CA GLU A 61 -3.80 24.52 -7.77
C GLU A 61 -2.43 24.30 -7.10
N VAL A 62 -1.99 23.04 -6.98
CA VAL A 62 -0.75 22.66 -6.29
C VAL A 62 0.44 22.56 -7.26
N VAL A 63 0.19 22.24 -8.53
CA VAL A 63 1.24 21.98 -9.54
C VAL A 63 1.10 22.90 -10.76
N GLY A 64 2.23 23.44 -11.23
CA GLY A 64 2.25 24.33 -12.39
C GLY A 64 1.85 23.63 -13.70
N GLN A 65 1.30 24.40 -14.64
CA GLN A 65 0.76 23.89 -15.91
C GLN A 65 1.77 23.06 -16.71
N ALA A 66 3.05 23.45 -16.74
CA ALA A 66 4.09 22.70 -17.45
C ALA A 66 4.25 21.25 -16.94
N ALA A 67 4.13 21.04 -15.62
CA ALA A 67 4.20 19.72 -15.02
C ALA A 67 2.97 18.87 -15.41
N LEU A 68 1.78 19.47 -15.46
CA LEU A 68 0.55 18.76 -15.85
C LEU A 68 0.58 18.30 -17.31
N PHE A 69 1.16 19.08 -18.22
CA PHE A 69 1.36 18.67 -19.62
C PHE A 69 2.39 17.54 -19.74
N GLU A 70 3.49 17.62 -18.98
CA GLU A 70 4.50 16.56 -18.98
C GLU A 70 3.95 15.25 -18.43
N VAL A 71 3.17 15.29 -17.34
CA VAL A 71 2.51 14.10 -16.77
C VAL A 71 1.50 13.48 -17.74
N HIS A 72 0.79 14.29 -18.54
CA HIS A 72 -0.15 13.79 -19.54
C HIS A 72 0.53 13.26 -20.81
N ARG A 73 1.84 13.43 -20.95
CA ARG A 73 2.57 13.02 -22.14
C ARG A 73 2.68 11.49 -22.20
N LYS A 74 2.04 10.89 -23.21
CA LYS A 74 2.03 9.42 -23.40
C LYS A 74 3.26 8.89 -24.14
N GLU A 75 3.88 9.71 -24.99
CA GLU A 75 5.05 9.36 -25.79
C GLU A 75 6.09 10.47 -25.73
N VAL A 76 7.37 10.13 -25.62
CA VAL A 76 8.47 11.12 -25.52
C VAL A 76 8.53 12.04 -26.73
N THR A 77 8.10 11.56 -27.90
CA THR A 77 8.13 12.28 -29.17
C THR A 77 6.90 13.13 -29.46
N GLN A 78 5.85 13.05 -28.62
CA GLN A 78 4.58 13.72 -28.86
C GLN A 78 4.24 14.68 -27.71
N GLU A 79 3.95 15.94 -28.02
CA GLU A 79 3.49 16.90 -27.01
C GLU A 79 2.06 16.59 -26.56
N ALA A 80 1.80 16.73 -25.25
CA ALA A 80 0.46 16.63 -24.70
C ALA A 80 -0.43 17.78 -25.23
N ARG A 81 -1.64 17.45 -25.67
CA ARG A 81 -2.60 18.44 -26.20
C ARG A 81 -3.46 19.12 -25.12
N MET A 82 -3.49 18.53 -23.92
CA MET A 82 -4.23 19.02 -22.77
C MET A 82 -3.46 18.69 -21.49
N PRO A 83 -3.62 19.49 -20.41
CA PRO A 83 -3.03 19.16 -19.13
C PRO A 83 -3.63 17.87 -18.56
N PHE A 84 -2.90 17.20 -17.67
CA PHE A 84 -3.43 16.10 -16.89
C PHE A 84 -4.65 16.54 -16.10
N ASP A 85 -5.74 15.78 -16.24
CA ASP A 85 -6.94 15.92 -15.42
C ASP A 85 -6.84 14.90 -14.28
N SER A 86 -6.62 15.41 -13.07
CA SER A 86 -6.56 14.61 -11.85
C SER A 86 -7.93 14.28 -11.28
N TRP A 87 -8.99 14.82 -11.86
CA TRP A 87 -10.34 14.56 -11.39
C TRP A 87 -10.73 13.10 -11.67
N MET A 88 -10.90 12.35 -10.58
CA MET A 88 -11.46 11.01 -10.60
C MET A 88 -12.70 10.99 -9.75
N ASP A 89 -13.75 10.32 -10.24
CA ASP A 89 -14.96 10.12 -9.44
C ASP A 89 -14.62 9.39 -8.13
N ILE A 90 -15.19 9.84 -7.01
CA ILE A 90 -14.93 9.30 -5.68
C ILE A 90 -15.18 7.78 -5.60
N THR A 91 -16.13 7.25 -6.37
CA THR A 91 -16.39 5.81 -6.45
C THR A 91 -15.24 5.09 -7.14
N THR A 92 -14.70 5.65 -8.22
CA THR A 92 -13.52 5.12 -8.92
C THR A 92 -12.33 5.06 -7.98
N VAL A 93 -12.06 6.15 -7.26
CA VAL A 93 -10.97 6.21 -6.28
C VAL A 93 -11.11 5.12 -5.24
N ARG A 94 -12.31 4.98 -4.66
CA ARG A 94 -12.59 3.97 -3.64
C ARG A 94 -12.40 2.55 -4.16
N SER A 95 -12.98 2.23 -5.31
CA SER A 95 -12.90 0.90 -5.92
C SER A 95 -11.45 0.53 -6.27
N TYR A 96 -10.72 1.43 -6.92
CA TYR A 96 -9.33 1.16 -7.30
C TYR A 96 -8.44 1.02 -6.06
N THR A 97 -8.59 1.89 -5.07
CA THR A 97 -7.83 1.80 -3.81
C THR A 97 -8.09 0.46 -3.11
N GLN A 98 -9.34 -0.02 -3.13
CA GLN A 98 -9.68 -1.32 -2.55
C GLN A 98 -8.99 -2.48 -3.27
N ILE A 99 -9.01 -2.50 -4.60
CA ILE A 99 -8.30 -3.53 -5.39
C ILE A 99 -6.79 -3.48 -5.14
N TRP A 100 -6.20 -2.29 -5.05
CA TRP A 100 -4.78 -2.14 -4.74
C TRP A 100 -4.42 -2.64 -3.34
N ARG A 101 -5.25 -2.36 -2.32
CA ARG A 101 -5.05 -2.92 -0.98
C ARG A 101 -5.13 -4.44 -0.98
N GLN A 102 -6.10 -5.01 -1.69
CA GLN A 102 -6.23 -6.45 -1.87
C GLN A 102 -4.97 -7.06 -2.48
N LEU A 103 -4.43 -6.45 -3.54
CA LEU A 103 -3.19 -6.88 -4.16
C LEU A 103 -1.99 -6.77 -3.21
N LEU A 104 -1.89 -5.67 -2.46
CA LEU A 104 -0.83 -5.49 -1.45
C LEU A 104 -0.89 -6.58 -0.36
N CYS A 105 -2.08 -6.88 0.16
CA CYS A 105 -2.26 -7.92 1.16
C CYS A 105 -1.87 -9.29 0.60
N TYR A 106 -2.28 -9.58 -0.63
CA TYR A 106 -1.92 -10.81 -1.32
C TYR A 106 -0.40 -10.97 -1.45
N VAL A 107 0.29 -9.94 -1.96
CA VAL A 107 1.74 -10.00 -2.17
C VAL A 107 2.50 -10.10 -0.84
N PHE A 108 2.05 -9.39 0.20
CA PHE A 108 2.71 -9.43 1.50
C PHE A 108 2.58 -10.79 2.19
N ARG A 109 1.38 -11.42 2.13
CA ARG A 109 1.16 -12.76 2.70
C ARG A 109 2.00 -13.82 1.98
N ALA A 110 2.02 -13.78 0.66
CA ALA A 110 2.76 -14.72 -0.18
C ALA A 110 4.25 -14.82 0.14
N GLU A 111 4.85 -13.74 0.61
CA GLU A 111 6.28 -13.68 0.97
C GLU A 111 6.56 -14.19 2.39
N GLY A 112 5.53 -14.40 3.21
CA GLY A 112 5.65 -14.92 4.58
C GLY A 112 5.25 -16.39 4.73
N GLU A 113 4.70 -17.02 3.69
CA GLU A 113 4.29 -18.43 3.71
C GLU A 113 5.46 -19.39 3.46
N GLU A 114 5.31 -20.63 3.92
CA GLU A 114 6.28 -21.70 3.70
C GLU A 114 6.45 -22.02 2.21
N PRO A 115 7.60 -22.56 1.77
CA PRO A 115 7.91 -22.80 0.35
C PRO A 115 6.90 -23.72 -0.37
N GLU A 116 6.20 -24.57 0.38
CA GLU A 116 5.18 -25.50 -0.13
C GLU A 116 3.86 -24.80 -0.48
N ASP A 117 3.56 -23.68 0.20
CA ASP A 117 2.40 -22.81 -0.05
C ASP A 117 2.78 -21.57 -0.88
N GLN A 118 4.06 -21.46 -1.25
CA GLN A 118 4.61 -20.33 -1.98
C GLN A 118 4.02 -20.27 -3.41
N LEU A 119 3.57 -19.07 -3.76
CA LEU A 119 2.77 -18.84 -4.96
C LEU A 119 3.62 -18.97 -6.24
N ALA A 120 2.94 -19.21 -7.37
CA ALA A 120 3.58 -19.47 -8.66
C ALA A 120 4.36 -18.28 -9.26
N TYR A 121 4.24 -17.08 -8.69
CA TYR A 121 5.02 -15.92 -9.13
C TYR A 121 6.29 -15.78 -8.30
N GLN A 122 7.34 -15.21 -8.89
CA GLN A 122 8.58 -14.92 -8.17
C GLN A 122 8.86 -13.42 -8.24
N LEU A 123 9.07 -12.81 -7.08
CA LEU A 123 9.58 -11.44 -7.03
C LEU A 123 11.00 -11.40 -7.60
N THR A 124 11.30 -10.35 -8.35
CA THR A 124 12.68 -10.03 -8.72
C THR A 124 13.50 -9.72 -7.47
N GLU A 125 14.83 -9.86 -7.55
CA GLU A 125 15.71 -9.55 -6.40
C GLU A 125 15.52 -8.12 -5.88
N ARG A 126 15.31 -7.15 -6.79
CA ARG A 126 15.01 -5.77 -6.40
C ARG A 126 13.70 -5.68 -5.63
N GLN A 127 12.65 -6.36 -6.08
CA GLN A 127 11.37 -6.39 -5.38
C GLN A 127 11.48 -7.09 -4.02
N LYS A 128 12.23 -8.18 -3.90
CA LYS A 128 12.50 -8.86 -2.61
C LYS A 128 13.23 -7.95 -1.63
N ILE A 129 14.21 -7.16 -2.10
CA ILE A 129 14.90 -6.17 -1.25
C ILE A 129 13.91 -5.12 -0.76
N SER A 130 13.08 -4.57 -1.64
CA SER A 130 12.05 -3.61 -1.27
C SER A 130 11.02 -4.20 -0.29
N MET A 131 10.61 -5.46 -0.50
CA MET A 131 9.67 -6.14 0.39
C MET A 131 10.24 -6.33 1.79
N ARG A 132 11.49 -6.82 1.90
CA ARG A 132 12.19 -6.94 3.19
C ARG A 132 12.34 -5.59 3.90
N GLY A 133 12.64 -4.53 3.14
CA GLY A 133 12.69 -3.16 3.67
C GLY A 133 11.34 -2.70 4.23
N LEU A 134 10.25 -2.95 3.50
CA LEU A 134 8.89 -2.65 3.97
C LEU A 134 8.56 -3.42 5.24
N GLN A 135 8.79 -4.73 5.27
CA GLN A 135 8.55 -5.58 6.43
C GLN A 135 9.32 -5.10 7.66
N ALA A 136 10.61 -4.75 7.51
CA ALA A 136 11.44 -4.25 8.60
C ALA A 136 10.89 -2.94 9.21
N VAL A 137 10.53 -1.96 8.36
CA VAL A 137 9.95 -0.68 8.83
C VAL A 137 8.62 -0.89 9.55
N VAL A 138 7.77 -1.79 9.04
CA VAL A 138 6.47 -2.07 9.64
C VAL A 138 6.62 -2.78 10.98
N GLN A 139 7.55 -3.74 11.10
CA GLN A 139 7.87 -4.43 12.35
C GLN A 139 8.40 -3.46 13.41
N GLU A 140 9.34 -2.59 13.03
CA GLU A 140 9.87 -1.53 13.92
C GLU A 140 8.74 -0.63 14.43
N PHE A 141 7.86 -0.20 13.52
CA PHE A 141 6.70 0.62 13.88
C PHE A 141 5.73 -0.10 14.84
N GLN A 142 5.47 -1.40 14.65
CA GLN A 142 4.65 -2.17 15.59
C GLN A 142 5.31 -2.29 16.96
N SER A 143 6.62 -2.57 17.02
CA SER A 143 7.35 -2.64 18.30
C SER A 143 7.22 -1.33 19.07
N TRP A 144 7.49 -0.20 18.41
CA TRP A 144 7.34 1.12 19.00
C TRP A 144 5.91 1.39 19.49
N LYS A 145 4.90 1.05 18.68
CA LYS A 145 3.48 1.23 19.05
C LYS A 145 3.10 0.42 20.29
N ASN A 146 3.59 -0.81 20.38
CA ASN A 146 3.33 -1.71 21.52
C ASN A 146 4.01 -1.20 22.80
N GLU A 147 5.24 -0.70 22.70
CA GLU A 147 5.97 -0.07 23.81
C GLU A 147 5.22 1.15 24.37
N GLN A 148 4.67 2.00 23.51
CA GLN A 148 3.88 3.17 23.92
C GLN A 148 2.56 2.77 24.61
N SER A 149 1.90 1.71 24.14
CA SER A 149 0.66 1.21 24.74
C SER A 149 0.88 0.67 26.17
N LEU A 150 2.04 0.05 26.43
CA LEU A 150 2.41 -0.44 27.76
C LEU A 150 2.62 0.71 28.75
N VAL A 151 3.24 1.82 28.32
CA VAL A 151 3.48 3.01 29.15
C VAL A 151 2.17 3.70 29.56
N VAL A 152 1.19 3.80 28.66
CA VAL A 152 -0.12 4.42 28.94
C VAL A 152 -0.97 3.60 29.92
N SER A 153 -0.83 2.28 29.92
CA SER A 153 -1.56 1.39 30.84
C SER A 153 -1.00 1.36 32.28
N GLY A 154 0.18 1.94 32.52
CA GLY A 154 0.91 1.89 33.78
C GLY A 154 0.62 2.98 34.82
N VAL A 155 -0.26 3.95 34.54
CA VAL A 155 -0.55 5.05 35.49
C VAL A 155 -1.86 4.78 36.25
N GLY A 156 -1.79 3.81 37.17
CA GLY A 156 -2.82 3.51 38.17
C GLY A 156 -2.20 3.27 39.55
N GLY A 157 -1.12 3.97 39.90
CA GLY A 157 -0.47 3.90 41.21
C GLY A 157 -0.81 5.13 42.05
N GLY A 158 -1.50 4.91 43.17
CA GLY A 158 -2.20 5.93 43.95
C GLY A 158 -1.34 7.09 44.49
N TRP A 159 -1.86 8.30 44.31
CA TRP A 159 -1.45 9.47 45.09
C TRP A 159 -2.07 9.37 46.49
N VAL A 160 -1.28 8.92 47.47
CA VAL A 160 -1.60 9.11 48.89
C VAL A 160 -1.40 10.59 49.20
N GLY A 161 -2.49 11.34 49.25
CA GLY A 161 -2.50 12.76 49.57
C GLY A 161 -1.99 13.02 50.99
N HIS A 162 -0.76 13.51 51.13
CA HIS A 162 -0.33 14.19 52.34
C HIS A 162 -0.77 15.66 52.26
N GLY A 163 -1.82 16.00 53.02
CA GLY A 163 -2.29 17.37 53.17
C GLY A 163 -1.30 18.26 53.94
N PRO A 164 -1.21 19.56 53.63
CA PRO A 164 -0.28 20.46 54.30
C PRO A 164 -0.79 20.85 55.70
N ARG A 165 0.05 20.64 56.72
CA ARG A 165 -0.13 21.21 58.06
C ARG A 165 -0.01 22.73 57.98
N ARG A 166 -1.08 23.45 58.31
CA ARG A 166 -1.00 24.88 58.65
C ARG A 166 -0.31 25.03 60.01
N GLY A 167 0.85 25.68 60.01
CA GLY A 167 1.44 26.23 61.24
C GLY A 167 0.72 27.53 61.60
N GLY A 168 0.28 27.63 62.85
CA GLY A 168 0.02 28.90 63.50
C GLY A 168 1.33 29.37 64.14
N ASP A 169 1.64 30.65 63.97
CA ASP A 169 1.67 31.67 65.04
C ASP A 169 1.83 33.06 64.38
#